data_AF-A0A2I1HL54-F1
#
_entry.id   AF-A0A2I1HL54-F1
#
_cell.length_a   1.000
_cell.length_b   1.000
_cell.length_c   1.000
_cell.angle_alpha   90.00
_cell.angle_beta   90.00
_cell.angle_gamma   90.00
#
_symmetry.space_group_name_H-M   'P 1'
#
loop_
_entity.id
_entity.type
_entity.pdbx_description
1 polymer ?
#
loop_
_entity_poly.entity_id
_entity_poly.type
_entity_poly.pdbx_seq_one_letter_code
_entity_poly.pdbx_strand_id
1 'polypeptide(L)'
;MTRNCQKVCSKKIGHDDNEHLCQSKRHYCGKNCTLSSYTQKGDYQCLNKCIISYEEEHDLHLCENTICPIQCPIPNCKERCQSDDHFHAFSDLQVNHFCGNEHQCRELCEDNGICQVVTKPKEQEEIYEGLVEETSITFTKYIQLSERLKCNKKIPPNEFKHTGKHTHKENGFHYCDAKCQFCEYYCTLPYGHTLNTHDTGHGIMTRTEFTGEDNVFEYAGYKLRVGDQGTFVLCNLFCKGLGRHRHIDYCQNVINCKDGNQGRDIQHINEKVLPNPDKPKDFISHISHKLFWKRTGFKDPYSVQDQQEFEKCDYECPDDKNLSYSNNLSNNEF
;
A
#
# COMPACT_ATOMS: atom_id res chain seq x y z
N MET A 1 30.96 -50.82 -0.37
CA MET A 1 31.44 -51.19 0.98
C MET A 1 30.22 -51.52 1.82
N THR A 2 30.19 -52.68 2.47
CA THR A 2 29.08 -53.09 3.33
C THR A 2 29.09 -52.30 4.65
N ARG A 3 27.92 -51.82 5.08
CA ARG A 3 27.77 -51.14 6.38
C ARG A 3 27.77 -52.22 7.47
N ASN A 4 28.36 -51.90 8.62
CA ASN A 4 28.56 -52.82 9.75
C ASN A 4 29.65 -53.90 9.53
N CYS A 5 30.57 -53.73 8.57
CA CYS A 5 31.77 -54.57 8.49
C CYS A 5 32.90 -53.94 9.32
N GLN A 6 33.38 -54.66 10.34
CA GLN A 6 34.48 -54.19 11.20
C GLN A 6 35.85 -54.24 10.52
N LYS A 7 35.96 -54.84 9.34
CA LYS A 7 37.22 -55.05 8.59
C LYS A 7 38.31 -55.82 9.37
N VAL A 8 37.98 -56.38 10.53
CA VAL A 8 38.85 -57.18 11.39
C VAL A 8 38.34 -58.62 11.42
N CYS A 9 39.25 -59.57 11.21
CA CYS A 9 38.94 -61.00 11.29
C CYS A 9 38.73 -61.41 12.75
N SER A 10 37.66 -62.16 13.02
CA SER A 10 37.34 -62.71 14.34
C SER A 10 38.15 -63.95 14.68
N LYS A 11 38.85 -64.54 13.70
CA LYS A 11 39.74 -65.69 13.90
C LYS A 11 41.05 -65.24 14.57
N LYS A 12 41.76 -66.17 15.22
CA LYS A 12 43.06 -65.89 15.83
C LYS A 12 44.05 -65.41 14.76
N ILE A 13 44.95 -64.51 15.15
CA ILE A 13 46.03 -64.02 14.28
C ILE A 13 46.89 -65.23 13.85
N GLY A 14 47.08 -65.39 12.54
CA GLY A 14 47.85 -66.50 11.96
C GLY A 14 47.03 -67.78 11.70
N HIS A 15 45.72 -67.67 11.42
CA HIS A 15 44.93 -68.81 10.94
C HIS A 15 45.36 -69.20 9.51
N ASP A 16 45.53 -70.51 9.25
CA ASP A 16 46.05 -71.05 7.98
C ASP A 16 44.99 -71.20 6.88
N ASP A 17 43.70 -70.99 7.20
CA ASP A 17 42.66 -70.92 6.19
C ASP A 17 42.65 -69.52 5.53
N ASN A 18 42.55 -69.45 4.20
CA ASN A 18 42.42 -68.17 3.48
C ASN A 18 41.02 -67.53 3.68
N GLU A 19 40.22 -68.04 4.62
CA GLU A 19 38.87 -67.59 4.90
C GLU A 19 38.83 -66.65 6.10
N HIS A 20 38.46 -65.40 5.89
CA HIS A 20 38.28 -64.45 6.98
C HIS A 20 36.82 -64.46 7.48
N LEU A 21 36.64 -64.53 8.80
CA LEU A 21 35.33 -64.44 9.44
C LEU A 21 35.16 -63.06 10.08
N CYS A 22 34.06 -62.36 9.82
CA CYS A 22 33.76 -61.09 10.49
C CYS A 22 32.99 -61.32 11.79
N GLN A 23 33.25 -60.54 12.83
CA GLN A 23 32.48 -60.59 14.09
C GLN A 23 31.02 -60.12 13.95
N SER A 24 30.69 -59.42 12.87
CA SER A 24 29.36 -58.84 12.69
C SER A 24 28.37 -59.88 12.19
N LYS A 25 27.25 -60.04 12.92
CA LYS A 25 26.20 -61.02 12.59
C LYS A 25 25.43 -60.70 11.30
N ARG A 26 25.41 -59.43 10.87
CA ARG A 26 24.71 -59.00 9.66
C ARG A 26 25.47 -57.86 9.00
N HIS A 27 25.72 -57.99 7.71
CA HIS A 27 26.29 -56.95 6.86
C HIS A 27 25.17 -56.32 6.04
N TYR A 28 25.04 -55.00 6.11
CA TYR A 28 24.05 -54.28 5.31
C TYR A 28 24.65 -53.86 3.97
N CYS A 29 23.84 -53.78 2.92
CA CYS A 29 24.36 -53.43 1.59
C CYS A 29 25.02 -52.03 1.56
N GLY A 30 24.57 -51.11 2.43
CA GLY A 30 25.20 -49.80 2.65
C GLY A 30 24.98 -48.77 1.53
N LYS A 31 24.16 -49.08 0.52
CA LYS A 31 23.70 -48.13 -0.50
C LYS A 31 22.74 -47.09 0.11
N ASN A 32 22.56 -45.94 -0.55
CA ASN A 32 21.64 -44.89 -0.09
C ASN A 32 20.19 -45.40 -0.12
N CYS A 33 19.37 -44.91 0.82
CA CYS A 33 17.92 -45.11 0.78
C CYS A 33 17.35 -44.68 -0.57
N THR A 34 16.41 -45.45 -1.13
CA THR A 34 15.79 -45.13 -2.43
C THR A 34 14.79 -43.98 -2.33
N LEU A 35 14.36 -43.59 -1.11
CA LEU A 35 13.42 -42.49 -0.96
C LEU A 35 14.01 -41.18 -1.49
N SER A 36 13.41 -40.71 -2.58
CA SER A 36 13.58 -39.37 -3.12
C SER A 36 12.20 -38.84 -3.53
N SER A 37 11.95 -37.55 -3.32
CA SER A 37 10.68 -36.92 -3.66
C SER A 37 10.91 -35.50 -4.13
N TYR A 38 10.22 -35.12 -5.20
CA TYR A 38 10.13 -33.73 -5.62
C TYR A 38 9.14 -33.01 -4.71
N THR A 39 9.54 -31.88 -4.12
CA THR A 39 8.64 -31.07 -3.29
C THR A 39 8.64 -29.63 -3.78
N GLN A 40 7.61 -28.86 -3.43
CA GLN A 40 7.58 -27.41 -3.74
C GLN A 40 8.72 -26.64 -3.07
N LYS A 41 9.36 -27.21 -2.04
CA LYS A 41 10.52 -26.63 -1.34
C LYS A 41 11.86 -27.13 -1.89
N GLY A 42 11.85 -27.93 -2.97
CA GLY A 42 13.02 -28.54 -3.58
C GLY A 42 13.05 -30.06 -3.46
N ASP A 43 14.07 -30.68 -4.06
CA ASP A 43 14.23 -32.12 -4.10
C ASP A 43 14.65 -32.65 -2.73
N TYR A 44 13.90 -33.62 -2.21
CA TYR A 44 14.26 -34.34 -1.00
C TYR A 44 14.93 -35.66 -1.37
N GLN A 45 16.08 -35.93 -0.75
CA GLN A 45 16.74 -37.25 -0.78
C GLN A 45 17.03 -37.71 0.64
N CYS A 46 16.64 -38.94 0.97
CA CYS A 46 16.96 -39.50 2.26
C CYS A 46 18.47 -39.80 2.37
N LEU A 47 19.12 -39.22 3.38
CA LEU A 47 20.57 -39.39 3.59
C LEU A 47 20.94 -40.70 4.29
N ASN A 48 19.94 -41.46 4.76
CA ASN A 48 20.17 -42.72 5.45
C ASN A 48 20.59 -43.83 4.49
N LYS A 49 21.20 -44.87 5.07
CA LYS A 49 21.70 -46.04 4.33
C LYS A 49 20.76 -47.22 4.48
N CYS A 50 20.71 -48.06 3.45
CA CYS A 50 19.94 -49.30 3.43
C CYS A 50 20.30 -50.22 4.61
N ILE A 51 19.29 -50.85 5.20
CA ILE A 51 19.41 -51.85 6.27
C ILE A 51 19.10 -53.28 5.78
N ILE A 52 18.92 -53.48 4.48
CA ILE A 52 18.77 -54.82 3.89
C ILE A 52 20.13 -55.52 3.85
N SER A 53 20.12 -56.84 4.08
CA SER A 53 21.33 -57.66 4.06
C SER A 53 22.06 -57.52 2.73
N TYR A 54 23.39 -57.53 2.74
CA TYR A 54 24.18 -57.55 1.51
C TYR A 54 23.97 -58.83 0.69
N GLU A 55 23.62 -59.93 1.36
CA GLU A 55 23.38 -61.23 0.74
C GLU A 55 22.02 -61.33 0.04
N GLU A 56 21.11 -60.39 0.31
CA GLU A 56 19.79 -60.35 -0.31
C GLU A 56 19.84 -59.44 -1.54
N GLU A 57 19.50 -59.95 -2.74
CA GLU A 57 19.33 -59.11 -3.92
C GLU A 57 18.08 -58.23 -3.76
N HIS A 58 18.25 -56.92 -3.98
CA HIS A 58 17.16 -55.95 -3.89
C HIS A 58 17.47 -54.70 -4.72
N ASP A 59 16.45 -54.22 -5.42
CA ASP A 59 16.51 -52.95 -6.18
C ASP A 59 16.09 -51.75 -5.32
N LEU A 60 15.32 -51.98 -4.26
CA LEU A 60 14.82 -50.96 -3.36
C LEU A 60 15.59 -50.96 -2.04
N HIS A 61 16.24 -49.84 -1.74
CA HIS A 61 17.03 -49.64 -0.56
C HIS A 61 16.20 -48.99 0.55
N LEU A 62 15.86 -49.78 1.56
CA LEU A 62 15.03 -49.36 2.68
C LEU A 62 15.92 -48.98 3.88
N CYS A 63 15.68 -47.83 4.48
CA CYS A 63 16.38 -47.40 5.69
C CYS A 63 15.56 -47.65 6.97
N GLU A 64 16.15 -47.33 8.11
CA GLU A 64 15.55 -47.49 9.45
C GLU A 64 14.41 -46.51 9.76
N ASN A 65 14.21 -45.47 8.95
CA ASN A 65 13.11 -44.53 9.16
C ASN A 65 11.78 -45.18 8.78
N THR A 66 10.83 -45.13 9.69
CA THR A 66 9.46 -45.59 9.45
C THR A 66 8.54 -44.45 9.03
N ILE A 67 8.88 -43.21 9.37
CA ILE A 67 8.03 -42.03 9.23
C ILE A 67 8.54 -41.11 8.10
N CYS A 68 7.63 -40.44 7.40
CA CYS A 68 8.00 -39.44 6.39
C CYS A 68 8.58 -38.16 7.05
N PRO A 69 9.85 -37.80 6.76
CA PRO A 69 10.51 -36.63 7.35
C PRO A 69 10.29 -35.33 6.54
N ILE A 70 9.59 -35.42 5.41
CA ILE A 70 9.39 -34.28 4.50
C ILE A 70 8.46 -33.26 5.16
N GLN A 71 8.81 -31.97 5.07
CA GLN A 71 8.00 -30.90 5.64
C GLN A 71 6.78 -30.58 4.78
N CYS A 72 5.71 -30.15 5.46
CA CYS A 72 4.51 -29.63 4.83
C CYS A 72 4.86 -28.55 3.79
N PRO A 73 4.30 -28.61 2.57
CA PRO A 73 4.63 -27.67 1.51
C PRO A 73 4.05 -26.26 1.76
N ILE A 74 3.11 -26.11 2.70
CA ILE A 74 2.53 -24.80 3.04
C ILE A 74 3.62 -23.82 3.54
N PRO A 75 3.67 -22.57 3.03
CA PRO A 75 4.66 -21.58 3.43
C PRO A 75 4.73 -21.36 4.95
N ASN A 76 5.94 -21.29 5.49
CA ASN A 76 6.27 -21.22 6.94
C ASN A 76 5.66 -22.32 7.83
N CYS A 77 5.08 -23.38 7.27
CA CYS A 77 4.79 -24.58 8.04
C CYS A 77 6.09 -25.36 8.25
N LYS A 78 6.39 -25.68 9.50
CA LYS A 78 7.57 -26.46 9.92
C LYS A 78 7.23 -27.91 10.29
N GLU A 79 5.95 -28.26 10.25
CA GLU A 79 5.48 -29.61 10.56
C GLU A 79 5.87 -30.60 9.45
N ARG A 80 6.11 -31.85 9.85
CA ARG A 80 6.32 -32.97 8.91
C ARG A 80 5.02 -33.41 8.26
N CYS A 81 5.14 -34.22 7.21
CA CYS A 81 4.02 -34.93 6.62
C CYS A 81 3.29 -35.78 7.67
N GLN A 82 1.97 -35.84 7.58
CA GLN A 82 1.11 -36.68 8.42
C GLN A 82 1.31 -38.19 8.17
N SER A 83 1.93 -38.56 7.05
CA SER A 83 2.18 -39.97 6.73
C SER A 83 3.16 -40.58 7.72
N ASP A 84 2.75 -41.68 8.35
CA ASP A 84 3.61 -42.54 9.15
C ASP A 84 4.23 -43.67 8.33
N ASP A 85 4.16 -43.58 6.99
CA ASP A 85 4.91 -44.41 6.06
C ASP A 85 5.97 -43.55 5.37
N HIS A 86 7.25 -43.88 5.60
CA HIS A 86 8.41 -43.24 4.98
C HIS A 86 8.40 -43.35 3.46
N PHE A 87 7.82 -44.41 2.89
CA PHE A 87 7.84 -44.72 1.46
C PHE A 87 6.48 -44.48 0.78
N HIS A 88 5.59 -43.69 1.38
CA HIS A 88 4.27 -43.41 0.80
C HIS A 88 4.31 -42.65 -0.54
N ALA A 89 5.43 -41.98 -0.85
CA ALA A 89 5.67 -41.30 -2.14
C ALA A 89 6.42 -42.18 -3.15
N PHE A 90 6.54 -43.49 -2.89
CA PHE A 90 7.31 -44.41 -3.73
C PHE A 90 6.57 -44.78 -5.03
N SER A 91 5.25 -44.99 -4.95
CA SER A 91 4.41 -45.33 -6.12
C SER A 91 3.93 -44.09 -6.88
N ASP A 92 3.90 -42.93 -6.22
CA ASP A 92 3.48 -41.66 -6.80
C ASP A 92 4.44 -40.55 -6.37
N LEU A 93 5.25 -40.08 -7.30
CA LEU A 93 6.25 -39.03 -7.05
C LEU A 93 5.61 -37.64 -6.87
N GLN A 94 4.30 -37.49 -7.11
CA GLN A 94 3.57 -36.23 -6.99
C GLN A 94 2.71 -36.16 -5.71
N VAL A 95 3.08 -36.91 -4.67
CA VAL A 95 2.38 -36.83 -3.38
C VAL A 95 2.68 -35.52 -2.68
N ASN A 96 1.62 -34.80 -2.31
CA ASN A 96 1.73 -33.60 -1.49
C ASN A 96 1.88 -33.98 -0.01
N HIS A 97 3.01 -33.59 0.58
CA HIS A 97 3.44 -33.96 1.94
C HIS A 97 2.76 -33.15 3.05
N PHE A 98 1.43 -33.04 3.03
CA PHE A 98 0.69 -32.23 4.01
C PHE A 98 0.81 -32.77 5.45
N CYS A 99 0.81 -31.86 6.43
CA CYS A 99 0.83 -32.20 7.86
C CYS A 99 -0.55 -32.50 8.46
N GLY A 100 -1.64 -32.43 7.68
CA GLY A 100 -3.00 -32.71 8.15
C GLY A 100 -3.64 -31.60 8.99
N ASN A 101 -2.95 -30.48 9.24
CA ASN A 101 -3.49 -29.35 10.00
C ASN A 101 -4.08 -28.27 9.09
N GLU A 102 -5.00 -27.47 9.64
CA GLU A 102 -5.45 -26.22 9.02
C GLU A 102 -4.34 -25.15 9.06
N HIS A 103 -4.33 -24.24 8.08
CA HIS A 103 -3.34 -23.16 8.01
C HIS A 103 -4.02 -21.79 7.83
N GLN A 104 -3.43 -20.72 8.38
CA GLN A 104 -3.92 -19.36 8.14
C GLN A 104 -3.65 -18.96 6.67
N CYS A 105 -4.69 -18.53 5.96
CA CYS A 105 -4.54 -17.95 4.63
C CYS A 105 -3.73 -16.65 4.70
N ARG A 106 -2.86 -16.43 3.72
CA ARG A 106 -1.96 -15.26 3.67
C ARG A 106 -2.24 -14.31 2.51
N GLU A 107 -3.15 -14.70 1.64
CA GLU A 107 -3.61 -13.85 0.56
C GLU A 107 -4.27 -12.59 1.13
N LEU A 108 -4.21 -11.50 0.36
CA LEU A 108 -4.84 -10.24 0.72
C LEU A 108 -6.35 -10.29 0.47
N CYS A 109 -7.09 -9.41 1.16
CA CYS A 109 -8.51 -9.24 0.92
C CYS A 109 -8.80 -8.81 -0.52
N GLU A 110 -9.71 -9.53 -1.17
CA GLU A 110 -10.17 -9.30 -2.54
C GLU A 110 -11.44 -8.43 -2.62
N ASP A 111 -12.01 -8.01 -1.48
CA ASP A 111 -13.17 -7.12 -1.47
C ASP A 111 -12.85 -5.75 -2.03
N ASN A 112 -13.85 -5.08 -2.62
CA ASN A 112 -13.61 -3.75 -3.17
C ASN A 112 -13.45 -2.71 -2.06
N GLY A 113 -12.78 -1.60 -2.37
CA GLY A 113 -12.44 -0.58 -1.38
C GLY A 113 -11.24 -0.95 -0.52
N ILE A 114 -10.93 -0.10 0.45
CA ILE A 114 -9.70 -0.20 1.25
C ILE A 114 -10.04 -0.79 2.61
N CYS A 115 -9.32 -1.82 3.04
CA CYS A 115 -9.63 -2.50 4.30
C CYS A 115 -9.37 -1.60 5.52
N GLN A 116 -8.29 -0.81 5.48
CA GLN A 116 -7.92 0.08 6.56
C GLN A 116 -7.29 1.36 6.01
N VAL A 117 -7.80 2.51 6.45
CA VAL A 117 -7.14 3.81 6.32
C VAL A 117 -6.63 4.19 7.70
N VAL A 118 -5.32 4.47 7.81
CA VAL A 118 -4.71 4.87 9.08
C VAL A 118 -5.12 6.32 9.35
N THR A 119 -6.03 6.49 10.32
CA THR A 119 -6.62 7.79 10.66
C THR A 119 -5.68 8.74 11.37
N LYS A 120 -4.58 8.23 11.95
CA LYS A 120 -3.47 9.02 12.46
C LYS A 120 -2.31 8.96 11.46
N PRO A 121 -2.10 9.99 10.64
CA PRO A 121 -1.02 9.99 9.66
C PRO A 121 0.34 9.84 10.34
N LYS A 122 1.30 9.27 9.62
CA LYS A 122 2.68 9.20 10.09
C LYS A 122 3.34 10.57 9.93
N GLU A 123 3.97 11.06 11.00
CA GLU A 123 4.78 12.28 11.01
C GLU A 123 6.18 12.00 10.46
N GLN A 124 6.66 12.91 9.62
CA GLN A 124 8.01 12.88 9.04
C GLN A 124 8.47 14.31 8.81
N GLU A 125 9.61 14.72 9.37
CA GLU A 125 10.20 16.02 9.05
C GLU A 125 10.81 15.99 7.64
N GLU A 126 10.48 16.99 6.84
CA GLU A 126 11.05 17.21 5.50
C GLU A 126 11.45 18.67 5.35
N ILE A 127 12.39 18.90 4.42
CA ILE A 127 12.81 20.23 4.01
C ILE A 127 12.42 20.38 2.54
N TYR A 128 11.66 21.42 2.23
CA TYR A 128 11.34 21.83 0.87
C TYR A 128 12.28 22.97 0.46
N GLU A 129 12.97 22.78 -0.65
CA GLU A 129 13.77 23.81 -1.31
C GLU A 129 12.94 24.44 -2.41
N GLY A 130 12.63 25.72 -2.26
CA GLY A 130 11.82 26.49 -3.21
C GLY A 130 12.57 26.84 -4.49
N LEU A 131 11.83 27.31 -5.49
CA LEU A 131 12.38 27.73 -6.77
C LEU A 131 12.99 29.15 -6.74
N VAL A 132 12.74 29.92 -5.67
CA VAL A 132 13.42 31.19 -5.38
C VAL A 132 14.64 30.89 -4.53
N GLU A 133 15.81 31.38 -4.95
CA GLU A 133 17.06 31.23 -4.18
C GLU A 133 16.86 31.72 -2.73
N GLU A 134 17.46 31.01 -1.77
CA GLU A 134 17.33 31.22 -0.31
C GLU A 134 16.01 30.73 0.33
N THR A 135 15.07 30.18 -0.45
CA THR A 135 13.83 29.64 0.11
C THR A 135 13.99 28.20 0.54
N SER A 136 14.14 27.98 1.84
CA SER A 136 14.14 26.64 2.45
C SER A 136 13.12 26.58 3.58
N ILE A 137 12.24 25.58 3.54
CA ILE A 137 11.10 25.43 4.46
C ILE A 137 11.18 24.07 5.13
N THR A 138 11.41 24.06 6.44
CA THR A 138 11.28 22.85 7.26
C THR A 138 9.84 22.68 7.69
N PHE A 139 9.27 21.49 7.47
CA PHE A 139 7.88 21.21 7.84
C PHE A 139 7.68 19.75 8.27
N THR A 140 6.62 19.51 9.04
CA THR A 140 6.19 18.17 9.41
C THR A 140 5.19 17.64 8.39
N LYS A 141 5.60 16.61 7.66
CA LYS A 141 4.77 15.90 6.70
C LYS A 141 3.93 14.84 7.39
N TYR A 142 2.62 14.91 7.17
CA TYR A 142 1.66 13.92 7.60
C TYR A 142 1.30 13.02 6.41
N ILE A 143 1.60 11.72 6.49
CA ILE A 143 1.34 10.74 5.42
C ILE A 143 0.23 9.80 5.84
N GLN A 144 -0.89 9.82 5.10
CA GLN A 144 -1.96 8.84 5.30
C GLN A 144 -1.60 7.53 4.62
N LEU A 145 -1.66 6.44 5.38
CA LEU A 145 -1.41 5.10 4.88
C LEU A 145 -2.72 4.34 4.71
N SER A 146 -2.76 3.49 3.69
CA SER A 146 -3.87 2.60 3.40
C SER A 146 -3.37 1.17 3.28
N GLU A 147 -4.10 0.21 3.84
CA GLU A 147 -3.71 -1.19 3.83
C GLU A 147 -4.83 -2.10 3.34
N ARG A 148 -4.43 -3.15 2.62
CA ARG A 148 -5.24 -4.33 2.33
C ARG A 148 -4.92 -5.38 3.39
N LEU A 149 -5.90 -5.75 4.20
CA LEU A 149 -5.70 -6.73 5.27
C LEU A 149 -5.62 -8.16 4.70
N LYS A 150 -4.93 -9.04 5.43
CA LYS A 150 -4.82 -10.47 5.09
C LYS A 150 -6.16 -11.17 5.30
N CYS A 151 -6.40 -12.21 4.51
CA CYS A 151 -7.57 -13.07 4.64
C CYS A 151 -7.65 -13.69 6.04
N ASN A 152 -8.84 -13.68 6.64
CA ASN A 152 -9.10 -14.27 7.95
C ASN A 152 -9.43 -15.78 7.86
N LYS A 153 -9.73 -16.30 6.67
CA LYS A 153 -10.10 -17.70 6.47
C LYS A 153 -8.89 -18.63 6.65
N LYS A 154 -9.17 -19.85 7.09
CA LYS A 154 -8.19 -20.93 7.14
C LYS A 154 -8.23 -21.77 5.87
N ILE A 155 -7.07 -22.22 5.44
CA ILE A 155 -6.88 -23.25 4.42
C ILE A 155 -7.19 -24.60 5.09
N PRO A 156 -8.12 -25.40 4.53
CA PRO A 156 -8.45 -26.73 5.06
C PRO A 156 -7.24 -27.67 5.08
N PRO A 157 -7.30 -28.74 5.88
CA PRO A 157 -6.29 -29.79 5.86
C PRO A 157 -6.10 -30.35 4.46
N ASN A 158 -4.85 -30.60 4.09
CA ASN A 158 -4.49 -31.22 2.81
C ASN A 158 -4.86 -30.41 1.55
N GLU A 159 -5.11 -29.11 1.70
CA GLU A 159 -5.34 -28.19 0.61
C GLU A 159 -4.28 -27.07 0.60
N PHE A 160 -4.03 -26.49 -0.59
CA PHE A 160 -3.12 -25.34 -0.73
C PHE A 160 -3.82 -23.99 -0.53
N LYS A 161 -5.14 -23.95 -0.71
CA LYS A 161 -5.97 -22.74 -0.67
C LYS A 161 -7.33 -23.11 -0.09
N HIS A 162 -8.03 -22.16 0.53
CA HIS A 162 -9.44 -22.35 0.84
C HIS A 162 -10.31 -22.00 -0.36
N THR A 163 -11.56 -22.45 -0.35
CA THR A 163 -12.55 -22.09 -1.38
C THR A 163 -13.15 -20.70 -1.14
N GLY A 164 -13.61 -20.08 -2.23
CA GLY A 164 -14.28 -18.77 -2.20
C GLY A 164 -13.34 -17.59 -1.99
N LYS A 165 -13.93 -16.39 -2.00
CA LYS A 165 -13.22 -15.11 -1.98
C LYS A 165 -12.39 -14.88 -0.71
N HIS A 166 -11.23 -14.24 -0.84
CA HIS A 166 -10.39 -13.84 0.28
C HIS A 166 -10.96 -12.59 0.97
N THR A 167 -11.31 -12.73 2.26
CA THR A 167 -11.95 -11.67 3.07
C THR A 167 -11.30 -11.58 4.44
N HIS A 168 -11.05 -10.37 4.96
CA HIS A 168 -10.44 -10.18 6.28
C HIS A 168 -11.44 -10.18 7.45
N LYS A 169 -12.75 -10.09 7.16
CA LYS A 169 -13.86 -10.22 8.10
C LYS A 169 -15.13 -10.51 7.31
N GLU A 170 -16.07 -11.28 7.87
CA GLU A 170 -17.41 -11.40 7.28
C GLU A 170 -18.07 -10.03 7.26
N ASN A 171 -18.50 -9.58 6.07
CA ASN A 171 -19.03 -8.22 5.85
C ASN A 171 -18.12 -7.12 6.43
N GLY A 172 -16.80 -7.27 6.22
CA GLY A 172 -15.81 -6.30 6.67
C GLY A 172 -16.11 -4.90 6.12
N PHE A 173 -15.95 -3.89 6.98
CA PHE A 173 -16.01 -2.50 6.54
C PHE A 173 -14.82 -2.20 5.63
N HIS A 174 -15.10 -1.62 4.47
CA HIS A 174 -14.10 -1.13 3.55
C HIS A 174 -14.34 0.36 3.30
N TYR A 175 -13.28 1.14 3.28
CA TYR A 175 -13.30 2.56 2.93
C TYR A 175 -13.40 2.74 1.41
N CYS A 176 -13.95 3.87 0.99
CA CYS A 176 -13.94 4.29 -0.41
C CYS A 176 -12.49 4.47 -0.91
N ASP A 177 -12.25 4.09 -2.16
CA ASP A 177 -10.97 4.16 -2.84
C ASP A 177 -10.72 5.48 -3.57
N ALA A 178 -11.68 6.41 -3.53
CA ALA A 178 -11.52 7.77 -4.03
C ALA A 178 -10.48 8.53 -3.21
N LYS A 179 -9.62 9.29 -3.91
CA LYS A 179 -8.59 10.14 -3.33
C LYS A 179 -8.87 11.61 -3.61
N CYS A 180 -8.54 12.47 -2.65
CA CYS A 180 -8.51 13.91 -2.89
C CYS A 180 -7.45 14.21 -3.96
N GLN A 181 -7.82 14.97 -4.99
CA GLN A 181 -6.92 15.31 -6.09
C GLN A 181 -5.70 16.16 -5.68
N PHE A 182 -5.78 16.85 -4.54
CA PHE A 182 -4.73 17.75 -4.06
C PHE A 182 -3.77 17.09 -3.07
N CYS A 183 -4.30 16.35 -2.09
CA CYS A 183 -3.52 15.76 -1.00
C CYS A 183 -3.42 14.24 -1.02
N GLU A 184 -4.09 13.56 -1.97
CA GLU A 184 -4.14 12.10 -2.13
C GLU A 184 -4.74 11.29 -0.97
N TYR A 185 -5.25 11.96 0.05
CA TYR A 185 -5.91 11.29 1.16
C TYR A 185 -7.19 10.62 0.69
N TYR A 186 -7.41 9.40 1.15
CA TYR A 186 -8.55 8.57 0.83
C TYR A 186 -9.81 9.07 1.52
N CYS A 187 -10.92 8.84 0.85
CA CYS A 187 -12.22 9.04 1.43
C CYS A 187 -12.43 8.10 2.63
N THR A 188 -12.90 8.65 3.75
CA THR A 188 -13.12 7.91 5.01
C THR A 188 -14.52 7.32 5.11
N LEU A 189 -15.35 7.48 4.07
CA LEU A 189 -16.69 6.93 3.96
C LEU A 189 -16.67 5.45 3.53
N PRO A 190 -17.76 4.69 3.74
CA PRO A 190 -17.86 3.31 3.29
C PRO A 190 -17.70 3.18 1.77
N TYR A 191 -17.10 2.10 1.30
CA TYR A 191 -17.04 1.77 -0.12
C TYR A 191 -18.44 1.69 -0.73
N GLY A 192 -18.61 2.29 -1.90
CA GLY A 192 -19.90 2.34 -2.60
C GLY A 192 -20.93 3.27 -1.96
N HIS A 193 -20.53 4.22 -1.10
CA HIS A 193 -21.44 5.21 -0.56
C HIS A 193 -22.17 5.99 -1.67
N THR A 194 -23.45 6.31 -1.46
CA THR A 194 -24.29 7.02 -2.44
C THR A 194 -24.27 8.53 -2.26
N LEU A 195 -23.44 9.05 -1.33
CA LEU A 195 -23.29 10.49 -1.13
C LEU A 195 -22.68 11.13 -2.37
N ASN A 196 -23.16 12.31 -2.73
CA ASN A 196 -22.68 13.09 -3.89
C ASN A 196 -21.24 13.60 -3.73
N THR A 197 -20.69 13.55 -2.52
CA THR A 197 -19.37 14.05 -2.19
C THR A 197 -18.62 13.08 -1.29
N HIS A 198 -17.32 12.96 -1.53
CA HIS A 198 -16.38 12.23 -0.69
C HIS A 198 -15.99 13.08 0.53
N ASP A 199 -15.67 12.43 1.65
CA ASP A 199 -15.21 13.09 2.89
C ASP A 199 -13.85 12.53 3.32
N THR A 200 -12.95 13.37 3.81
CA THR A 200 -11.63 12.98 4.32
C THR A 200 -11.04 14.02 5.26
N GLY A 201 -10.15 13.58 6.16
CA GLY A 201 -9.33 14.48 6.98
C GLY A 201 -8.14 14.98 6.16
N HIS A 202 -8.38 15.95 5.28
CA HIS A 202 -7.42 16.48 4.30
C HIS A 202 -5.99 16.67 4.84
N GLY A 203 -5.02 16.18 4.07
CA GLY A 203 -3.59 16.34 4.37
C GLY A 203 -2.90 17.44 3.57
N ILE A 204 -1.59 17.30 3.45
CA ILE A 204 -0.72 18.24 2.72
C ILE A 204 -0.92 18.10 1.22
N MET A 205 -0.86 19.20 0.49
CA MET A 205 -1.17 19.27 -0.95
C MET A 205 -0.01 18.74 -1.82
N THR A 206 0.25 17.44 -1.71
CA THR A 206 1.37 16.75 -2.38
C THR A 206 1.30 16.75 -3.91
N ARG A 207 0.14 17.01 -4.51
CA ARG A 207 -0.05 17.04 -5.97
C ARG A 207 -0.34 18.44 -6.53
N THR A 208 0.05 19.48 -5.82
CA THR A 208 -0.27 20.85 -6.23
C THR A 208 0.97 21.68 -6.44
N GLU A 209 0.85 22.60 -7.38
CA GLU A 209 1.82 23.65 -7.65
C GLU A 209 1.13 24.99 -7.50
N PHE A 210 1.85 25.99 -7.00
CA PHE A 210 1.33 27.33 -6.91
C PHE A 210 1.15 27.93 -8.31
N THR A 211 0.00 28.58 -8.49
CA THR A 211 -0.40 29.28 -9.71
C THR A 211 -0.88 30.67 -9.33
N GLY A 212 -0.58 31.66 -10.16
CA GLY A 212 -0.90 33.06 -9.90
C GLY A 212 -0.61 33.94 -11.11
N GLU A 213 -1.09 35.18 -11.04
CA GLU A 213 -0.80 36.24 -12.01
C GLU A 213 0.65 36.72 -11.85
N ASP A 214 1.08 36.94 -10.60
CA ASP A 214 2.46 37.31 -10.27
C ASP A 214 3.39 36.10 -10.28
N ASN A 215 4.53 36.23 -10.96
CA ASN A 215 5.52 35.16 -11.01
C ASN A 215 6.18 34.90 -9.65
N VAL A 216 6.30 35.92 -8.79
CA VAL A 216 6.90 35.82 -7.45
C VAL A 216 5.96 36.46 -6.44
N PHE A 217 5.68 35.76 -5.35
CA PHE A 217 4.72 36.18 -4.33
C PHE A 217 5.18 35.74 -2.94
N GLU A 218 4.56 36.29 -1.89
CA GLU A 218 4.84 35.90 -0.50
C GLU A 218 3.69 35.06 0.05
N TYR A 219 4.00 33.93 0.67
CA TYR A 219 3.04 33.07 1.35
C TYR A 219 3.60 32.62 2.70
N ALA A 220 2.87 32.90 3.78
CA ALA A 220 3.28 32.55 5.14
C ALA A 220 4.71 33.03 5.52
N GLY A 221 5.14 34.17 4.99
CA GLY A 221 6.49 34.74 5.23
C GLY A 221 7.59 34.19 4.33
N TYR A 222 7.26 33.28 3.40
CA TYR A 222 8.20 32.72 2.42
C TYR A 222 7.98 33.34 1.05
N LYS A 223 9.09 33.65 0.36
CA LYS A 223 9.07 34.15 -1.00
C LYS A 223 9.04 32.96 -1.97
N LEU A 224 7.93 32.79 -2.66
CA LEU A 224 7.70 31.69 -3.60
C LEU A 224 7.54 32.23 -5.01
N ARG A 225 7.55 31.32 -6.00
CA ARG A 225 7.21 31.62 -7.38
C ARG A 225 6.26 30.59 -7.97
N VAL A 226 5.65 30.96 -9.08
CA VAL A 226 4.76 30.07 -9.83
C VAL A 226 5.52 28.79 -10.23
N GLY A 227 4.90 27.64 -9.94
CA GLY A 227 5.50 26.32 -10.09
C GLY A 227 6.14 25.74 -8.82
N ASP A 228 6.26 26.51 -7.73
CA ASP A 228 6.62 25.93 -6.42
C ASP A 228 5.59 24.89 -5.98
N GLN A 229 6.01 23.85 -5.26
CA GLN A 229 5.13 22.76 -4.83
C GLN A 229 4.36 23.14 -3.56
N GLY A 230 3.10 22.72 -3.45
CA GLY A 230 2.26 22.88 -2.26
C GLY A 230 2.53 21.84 -1.16
N THR A 231 3.64 21.10 -1.24
CA THR A 231 3.98 19.94 -0.38
C THR A 231 4.27 20.29 1.07
N PHE A 232 4.22 21.56 1.46
CA PHE A 232 4.36 22.04 2.84
C PHE A 232 3.07 22.74 3.33
N VAL A 233 2.00 22.73 2.53
CA VAL A 233 0.74 23.41 2.84
C VAL A 233 -0.40 22.40 3.02
N LEU A 234 -1.15 22.54 4.12
CA LEU A 234 -2.32 21.72 4.40
C LEU A 234 -3.52 22.15 3.53
N CYS A 235 -4.15 21.19 2.87
CA CYS A 235 -5.25 21.39 1.92
C CYS A 235 -6.48 22.06 2.55
N ASN A 236 -6.72 21.81 3.84
CA ASN A 236 -7.80 22.42 4.62
C ASN A 236 -7.42 23.74 5.31
N LEU A 237 -6.19 24.24 5.14
CA LEU A 237 -5.74 25.51 5.72
C LEU A 237 -5.29 26.54 4.69
N PHE A 238 -4.96 26.10 3.47
CA PHE A 238 -4.48 26.98 2.40
C PHE A 238 -5.39 28.20 2.17
N CYS A 239 -6.69 27.97 1.93
CA CYS A 239 -7.65 29.01 1.63
C CYS A 239 -7.86 29.96 2.82
N LYS A 240 -7.74 29.43 4.04
CA LYS A 240 -7.81 30.23 5.27
C LYS A 240 -6.62 31.18 5.42
N GLY A 241 -5.42 30.72 5.04
CA GLY A 241 -4.20 31.54 5.09
C GLY A 241 -4.19 32.71 4.10
N LEU A 242 -4.89 32.55 2.96
CA LEU A 242 -5.03 33.60 1.95
C LEU A 242 -6.16 34.60 2.24
N GLY A 243 -7.07 34.28 3.16
CA GLY A 243 -8.27 35.09 3.38
C GLY A 243 -9.16 35.13 2.14
N ARG A 244 -9.57 36.32 1.69
CA ARG A 244 -10.34 36.47 0.45
C ARG A 244 -9.42 36.23 -0.74
N HIS A 245 -9.68 35.17 -1.51
CA HIS A 245 -8.95 34.85 -2.74
C HIS A 245 -9.85 34.17 -3.79
N ARG A 246 -9.37 34.13 -5.04
CA ARG A 246 -10.01 33.40 -6.16
C ARG A 246 -9.30 32.08 -6.40
N HIS A 247 -10.04 31.06 -6.81
CA HIS A 247 -9.44 29.82 -7.31
C HIS A 247 -9.16 29.93 -8.80
N ILE A 248 -8.09 29.29 -9.27
CA ILE A 248 -7.80 29.12 -10.68
C ILE A 248 -8.00 27.65 -11.03
N ASP A 249 -8.81 27.36 -12.05
CA ASP A 249 -9.08 26.00 -12.52
C ASP A 249 -9.17 25.98 -14.06
N TYR A 250 -9.08 24.80 -14.66
CA TYR A 250 -9.25 24.66 -16.11
C TYR A 250 -10.71 24.88 -16.55
N CYS A 251 -10.88 25.44 -17.75
CA CYS A 251 -12.22 25.60 -18.32
C CYS A 251 -12.89 24.24 -18.54
N GLN A 252 -14.08 24.03 -17.97
CA GLN A 252 -14.86 22.81 -18.21
C GLN A 252 -15.49 22.79 -19.60
N ASN A 253 -15.86 23.96 -20.14
CA ASN A 253 -16.40 24.11 -21.49
C ASN A 253 -15.77 25.33 -22.15
N VAL A 254 -14.83 25.08 -23.06
CA VAL A 254 -14.03 26.12 -23.74
C VAL A 254 -14.90 27.06 -24.58
N ILE A 255 -16.01 26.56 -25.14
CA ILE A 255 -16.91 27.36 -25.99
C ILE A 255 -17.70 28.33 -25.11
N ASN A 256 -18.43 27.80 -24.11
CA ASN A 256 -19.19 28.63 -23.19
C ASN A 256 -18.28 29.61 -22.42
N CYS A 257 -17.01 29.24 -22.22
CA CYS A 257 -16.01 30.08 -21.59
C CYS A 257 -15.72 31.35 -22.37
N LYS A 258 -15.38 31.19 -23.64
CA LYS A 258 -15.06 32.30 -24.54
C LYS A 258 -16.26 33.22 -24.76
N ASP A 259 -17.45 32.65 -24.74
CA ASP A 259 -18.70 33.38 -24.96
C ASP A 259 -19.24 34.08 -23.68
N GLY A 260 -18.56 33.96 -22.53
CA GLY A 260 -18.99 34.57 -21.27
C GLY A 260 -20.28 33.98 -20.67
N ASN A 261 -20.69 32.79 -21.14
CA ASN A 261 -21.95 32.14 -20.80
C ASN A 261 -21.82 31.14 -19.63
N GLN A 262 -20.82 31.32 -18.75
CA GLN A 262 -20.51 30.37 -17.67
C GLN A 262 -21.17 30.70 -16.32
N GLY A 263 -21.93 31.80 -16.24
CA GLY A 263 -22.54 32.27 -14.99
C GLY A 263 -21.69 33.36 -14.32
N ARG A 264 -22.22 33.98 -13.26
CA ARG A 264 -21.60 35.14 -12.60
C ARG A 264 -20.37 34.78 -11.74
N ASP A 265 -20.21 33.52 -11.40
CA ASP A 265 -19.19 33.05 -10.45
C ASP A 265 -17.93 32.48 -11.13
N ILE A 266 -17.88 32.53 -12.47
CA ILE A 266 -16.77 32.04 -13.29
C ILE A 266 -16.35 33.14 -14.26
N GLN A 267 -15.08 33.50 -14.25
CA GLN A 267 -14.50 34.51 -15.13
C GLN A 267 -13.33 33.92 -15.90
N HIS A 268 -13.38 33.98 -17.23
CA HIS A 268 -12.30 33.46 -18.07
C HIS A 268 -11.00 34.25 -17.90
N ILE A 269 -9.88 33.54 -17.86
CA ILE A 269 -8.53 34.12 -17.87
C ILE A 269 -8.04 34.15 -19.32
N ASN A 270 -7.95 35.33 -19.91
CA ASN A 270 -7.42 35.51 -21.28
C ASN A 270 -5.89 35.42 -21.35
N GLU A 271 -5.21 35.56 -20.21
CA GLU A 271 -3.76 35.51 -20.12
C GLU A 271 -3.20 34.08 -20.02
N LYS A 272 -1.94 33.92 -20.42
CA LYS A 272 -1.22 32.65 -20.37
C LYS A 272 -0.72 32.35 -18.96
N VAL A 273 -1.61 31.87 -18.10
CA VAL A 273 -1.28 31.51 -16.71
C VAL A 273 -0.66 30.11 -16.62
N LEU A 274 0.44 29.99 -15.86
CA LEU A 274 1.10 28.71 -15.56
C LEU A 274 0.40 27.99 -14.38
N PRO A 275 0.44 26.65 -14.28
CA PRO A 275 1.08 25.71 -15.20
C PRO A 275 0.23 25.46 -16.47
N ASN A 276 0.86 24.98 -17.54
CA ASN A 276 0.22 24.74 -18.85
C ASN A 276 -0.44 25.99 -19.46
N PRO A 277 0.35 26.94 -20.00
CA PRO A 277 -0.15 28.24 -20.45
C PRO A 277 -1.10 28.15 -21.65
N ASP A 278 -1.02 27.07 -22.44
CA ASP A 278 -1.87 26.88 -23.62
C ASP A 278 -3.22 26.19 -23.29
N LYS A 279 -3.41 25.75 -22.04
CA LYS A 279 -4.70 25.25 -21.57
C LYS A 279 -5.51 26.41 -20.97
N PRO A 280 -6.73 26.67 -21.46
CA PRO A 280 -7.56 27.77 -20.99
C PRO A 280 -8.00 27.54 -19.54
N LYS A 281 -7.99 28.61 -18.73
CA LYS A 281 -8.32 28.59 -17.30
C LYS A 281 -9.33 29.67 -16.96
N ASP A 282 -10.02 29.46 -15.85
CA ASP A 282 -11.01 30.36 -15.30
C ASP A 282 -10.66 30.71 -13.86
N PHE A 283 -10.90 31.97 -13.50
CA PHE A 283 -11.09 32.35 -12.12
C PHE A 283 -12.46 31.86 -11.67
N ILE A 284 -12.47 31.16 -10.55
CA ILE A 284 -13.68 30.84 -9.81
C ILE A 284 -13.73 31.78 -8.61
N SER A 285 -14.70 32.71 -8.58
CA SER A 285 -14.75 33.83 -7.62
C SER A 285 -15.33 33.46 -6.26
N HIS A 286 -14.76 33.83 -5.11
CA HIS A 286 -15.37 34.00 -3.76
C HIS A 286 -16.66 33.20 -3.38
N ILE A 287 -17.84 33.55 -3.91
CA ILE A 287 -19.12 32.77 -3.75
C ILE A 287 -19.01 31.31 -4.26
N SER A 288 -17.94 31.03 -4.99
CA SER A 288 -17.61 29.79 -5.66
C SER A 288 -16.71 28.83 -4.89
N HIS A 289 -16.31 29.11 -3.64
CA HIS A 289 -15.61 28.09 -2.84
C HIS A 289 -16.42 26.78 -2.80
N LYS A 290 -17.75 26.92 -2.72
CA LYS A 290 -18.72 25.84 -2.90
C LYS A 290 -18.67 25.19 -4.29
N LEU A 291 -18.52 25.97 -5.36
CA LEU A 291 -18.43 25.46 -6.73
C LEU A 291 -17.10 24.72 -6.96
N PHE A 292 -16.00 25.26 -6.46
CA PHE A 292 -14.67 24.65 -6.47
C PHE A 292 -14.72 23.27 -5.81
N TRP A 293 -15.18 23.16 -4.56
CA TRP A 293 -15.31 21.87 -3.87
C TRP A 293 -16.34 20.94 -4.52
N LYS A 294 -17.43 21.49 -5.08
CA LYS A 294 -18.36 20.69 -5.89
C LYS A 294 -17.70 20.08 -7.13
N ARG A 295 -16.79 20.80 -7.80
CA ARG A 295 -16.04 20.28 -8.95
C ARG A 295 -15.06 19.19 -8.56
N THR A 296 -14.45 19.28 -7.38
CA THR A 296 -13.53 18.25 -6.89
C THR A 296 -14.24 16.96 -6.48
N GLY A 297 -15.54 17.04 -6.20
CA GLY A 297 -16.33 15.92 -5.68
C GLY A 297 -16.03 15.60 -4.21
N PHE A 298 -15.26 16.44 -3.52
CA PHE A 298 -14.99 16.33 -2.09
C PHE A 298 -15.79 17.38 -1.31
N LYS A 299 -16.16 17.03 -0.09
CA LYS A 299 -16.79 17.94 0.85
C LYS A 299 -15.82 19.07 1.20
N ASP A 300 -16.36 20.28 1.28
CA ASP A 300 -15.62 21.45 1.73
C ASP A 300 -15.12 21.23 3.18
N PRO A 301 -13.79 21.26 3.42
CA PRO A 301 -13.21 20.97 4.73
C PRO A 301 -13.24 22.17 5.69
N TYR A 302 -13.65 23.35 5.23
CA TYR A 302 -13.63 24.58 6.01
C TYR A 302 -14.88 24.73 6.89
N SER A 303 -14.76 25.52 7.96
CA SER A 303 -15.91 25.79 8.84
C SER A 303 -16.96 26.65 8.13
N VAL A 304 -18.20 26.63 8.62
CA VAL A 304 -19.28 27.49 8.09
C VAL A 304 -18.92 28.97 8.16
N GLN A 305 -18.16 29.40 9.18
CA GLN A 305 -17.70 30.77 9.31
C GLN A 305 -16.67 31.13 8.23
N ASP A 306 -15.67 30.26 8.00
CA ASP A 306 -14.67 30.47 6.96
C ASP A 306 -15.36 30.52 5.57
N GLN A 307 -16.31 29.61 5.30
CA GLN A 307 -17.09 29.60 4.06
C GLN A 307 -17.85 30.92 3.85
N GLN A 308 -18.49 31.46 4.89
CA GLN A 308 -19.18 32.75 4.81
C GLN A 308 -18.23 33.92 4.55
N GLU A 309 -17.01 33.89 5.10
CA GLU A 309 -15.99 34.90 4.81
C GLU A 309 -15.51 34.81 3.36
N PHE A 310 -15.33 33.59 2.84
CA PHE A 310 -14.93 33.38 1.45
C PHE A 310 -16.00 33.83 0.45
N GLU A 311 -17.29 33.79 0.82
CA GLU A 311 -18.40 34.23 -0.03
C GLU A 311 -18.52 35.77 -0.18
N LYS A 312 -17.82 36.56 0.66
CA LYS A 312 -17.87 38.03 0.58
C LYS A 312 -17.12 38.55 -0.65
N CYS A 313 -17.56 39.69 -1.18
CA CYS A 313 -16.86 40.34 -2.30
C CYS A 313 -15.50 40.92 -1.88
N ASP A 314 -14.62 41.11 -2.86
CA ASP A 314 -13.30 41.71 -2.68
C ASP A 314 -13.34 43.18 -2.24
N TYR A 315 -14.49 43.83 -2.41
CA TYR A 315 -14.70 45.19 -1.94
C TYR A 315 -15.03 45.18 -0.44
N GLU A 316 -14.15 45.75 0.38
CA GLU A 316 -14.50 46.12 1.75
C GLU A 316 -15.40 47.35 1.69
N CYS A 317 -16.72 47.13 1.78
CA CYS A 317 -17.65 48.23 2.01
C CYS A 317 -17.28 48.88 3.35
N PRO A 318 -17.09 50.22 3.41
CA PRO A 318 -16.89 50.89 4.68
C PRO A 318 -18.07 50.59 5.60
N ASP A 319 -17.77 50.12 6.82
CA ASP A 319 -18.79 49.84 7.83
C ASP A 319 -19.69 51.07 8.00
N ASP A 320 -21.00 50.82 7.97
CA ASP A 320 -22.09 51.81 8.03
C ASP A 320 -22.24 52.42 9.45
N LYS A 321 -21.12 52.85 10.03
CA LYS A 321 -21.02 53.46 11.37
C LYS A 321 -20.51 54.90 11.35
N ASN A 322 -20.32 55.51 10.19
CA ASN A 322 -19.99 56.94 10.07
C ASN A 322 -20.80 57.67 8.98
N LEU A 323 -22.09 57.35 8.84
CA LEU A 323 -23.04 58.29 8.26
C LEU A 323 -23.72 59.08 9.40
N SER A 324 -22.94 59.95 10.04
CA SER A 324 -23.50 61.13 10.71
C SER A 324 -22.95 62.38 10.03
N TYR A 325 -23.90 63.15 9.49
CA TYR A 325 -23.75 64.45 8.88
C TYR A 325 -22.67 65.33 9.52
N SER A 326 -21.86 65.97 8.68
CA SER A 326 -21.58 67.41 8.78
C SER A 326 -21.04 67.95 7.47
N ASN A 327 -21.86 68.78 6.82
CA ASN A 327 -21.43 69.79 5.86
C ASN A 327 -20.27 70.60 6.43
N ASN A 328 -19.23 70.86 5.64
CA ASN A 328 -18.70 72.21 5.37
C ASN A 328 -17.48 72.17 4.44
N LEU A 329 -17.66 72.79 3.28
CA LEU A 329 -16.78 73.77 2.62
C LEU A 329 -15.26 73.53 2.55
N SER A 330 -14.82 73.51 1.29
CA SER A 330 -13.77 74.36 0.70
C SER A 330 -12.28 74.01 0.88
N ASN A 331 -11.65 73.91 -0.30
CA ASN A 331 -10.37 74.53 -0.69
C ASN A 331 -9.03 73.81 -0.49
N ASN A 332 -8.34 73.79 -1.64
CA ASN A 332 -6.90 73.96 -1.90
C ASN A 332 -5.98 72.73 -2.00
N GLU A 333 -5.52 72.54 -3.25
CA GLU A 333 -4.12 72.40 -3.71
C GLU A 333 -3.04 72.19 -2.63
N PHE A 334 -2.21 71.16 -2.82
CA PHE A 334 -0.91 71.24 -3.51
C PHE A 334 -0.53 69.89 -4.12
#